data_AF-A0A1E1MNR7-F1
#
_entry.id   AF-A0A1E1MNR7-F1
#
_cell.length_a   1.000
_cell.length_b   1.000
_cell.length_c   1.000
_cell.angle_alpha   90.00
_cell.angle_beta   90.00
_cell.angle_gamma   90.00
#
_symmetry.space_group_name_H-M   'P 1'
#
loop_
_entity.id
_entity.type
_entity.pdbx_description
1 polymer ?
#
loop_
_entity_poly.entity_id
_entity_poly.type
_entity_poly.pdbx_seq_one_letter_code
_entity_poly.pdbx_strand_id
1 'polypeptide(L)'
;MAQPNSVQLTQKEGRIALAVQAFKQGHISSVRAAAKAYNVPESTLRGHVKGLPARRDIVPTTRKRTTIEESTLVEWVGTIYGLARASTYSRCCTTNGQFTTSKKIPKSSRNFNRWLELGISSLVRNQMRE
;
A
#
# COMPACT_ATOMS: atom_id res chain seq x y z
N MET A 1 10.76 -4.70 3.93
CA MET A 1 11.80 -5.75 3.81
C MET A 1 11.12 -7.04 3.39
N ALA A 2 11.40 -7.58 2.21
CA ALA A 2 10.83 -8.86 1.77
C ALA A 2 11.50 -10.00 2.53
N GLN A 3 10.71 -10.85 3.19
CA GLN A 3 11.26 -11.98 3.93
C GLN A 3 11.88 -13.00 2.96
N PRO A 4 13.06 -13.58 3.27
CA PRO A 4 13.77 -14.51 2.37
C PRO A 4 12.92 -15.73 1.96
N ASN A 5 11.90 -16.08 2.74
CA ASN A 5 10.96 -17.15 2.42
C ASN A 5 10.00 -16.82 1.27
N SER A 6 9.64 -15.56 1.02
CA SER A 6 8.65 -15.22 -0.01
C SER A 6 9.15 -15.50 -1.42
N VAL A 7 10.46 -15.31 -1.66
CA VAL A 7 11.10 -15.56 -2.96
C VAL A 7 11.10 -17.05 -3.27
N GLN A 8 11.49 -17.90 -2.31
CA GLN A 8 11.48 -19.36 -2.49
C GLN A 8 10.08 -19.92 -2.69
N LEU A 9 9.08 -19.41 -1.97
CA LEU A 9 7.68 -19.83 -2.15
C LEU A 9 7.16 -19.45 -3.54
N THR A 10 7.48 -18.25 -4.02
CA THR A 10 7.09 -17.80 -5.36
C THR A 10 7.70 -18.67 -6.45
N GLN A 11 8.98 -19.03 -6.31
CA GLN A 11 9.67 -19.94 -7.23
C GLN A 11 9.06 -21.35 -7.23
N LYS A 12 8.62 -21.86 -6.07
CA LYS A 12 7.95 -23.16 -5.96
C LYS A 12 6.62 -23.19 -6.69
N GLU A 13 5.75 -22.21 -6.45
CA GLU A 13 4.45 -22.08 -7.13
C GLU A 13 4.64 -21.92 -8.64
N GLY A 14 5.66 -21.19 -9.09
CA GLY A 14 6.00 -21.07 -10.51
C GLY A 14 6.37 -22.40 -11.16
N ARG A 15 7.20 -23.22 -10.50
CA ARG A 15 7.56 -24.56 -11.00
C ARG A 15 6.36 -25.50 -11.08
N ILE A 16 5.48 -25.44 -10.09
CA ILE A 16 4.23 -26.20 -10.07
C ILE A 16 3.34 -25.81 -11.26
N ALA A 17 3.15 -24.51 -11.49
CA ALA A 17 2.35 -24.01 -12.61
C ALA A 17 2.89 -24.48 -13.97
N LEU A 18 4.21 -24.40 -14.17
CA LEU A 18 4.87 -24.91 -15.37
C LEU A 18 4.69 -26.42 -15.55
N ALA A 19 4.84 -27.20 -14.47
CA ALA A 19 4.66 -28.65 -14.50
C ALA A 19 3.21 -29.05 -14.86
N VAL A 20 2.22 -28.36 -14.31
CA VAL A 20 0.80 -28.56 -14.63
C VAL A 20 0.54 -28.22 -16.10
N GLN A 21 1.09 -27.11 -16.58
CA GLN A 21 0.93 -26.69 -17.97
C GLN A 21 1.55 -27.71 -18.94
N ALA A 22 2.78 -28.15 -18.69
CA ALA A 22 3.47 -29.15 -19.51
C ALA A 22 2.72 -30.48 -19.56
N PHE A 23 2.14 -30.91 -18.42
CA PHE A 23 1.30 -32.09 -18.37
C PHE A 23 0.00 -31.91 -19.17
N LYS A 24 -0.72 -30.79 -18.99
CA LYS A 24 -1.98 -30.51 -19.71
C LYS A 24 -1.79 -30.34 -21.22
N GLN A 25 -0.65 -29.81 -21.65
CA GLN A 25 -0.28 -29.66 -23.06
C GLN A 25 0.18 -30.98 -23.70
N GLY A 26 0.32 -32.06 -22.94
CA GLY A 26 0.75 -33.36 -23.45
C GLY A 26 2.26 -33.47 -23.72
N HIS A 27 3.06 -32.47 -23.33
CA HIS A 27 4.53 -32.56 -23.43
C HIS A 27 5.12 -33.65 -22.54
N ILE A 28 4.42 -33.99 -21.45
CA ILE A 28 4.82 -35.05 -20.54
C ILE A 28 3.64 -35.98 -20.31
N SER A 29 3.84 -37.27 -20.57
CA SER A 29 2.79 -38.30 -20.56
C SER A 29 2.31 -38.70 -19.16
N SER A 30 3.04 -38.37 -18.09
CA SER A 30 2.66 -38.73 -16.73
C SER A 30 2.94 -37.65 -15.71
N VAL A 31 2.09 -37.58 -14.68
CA VAL A 31 2.26 -36.65 -13.55
C VAL A 31 3.59 -36.92 -12.82
N ARG A 32 4.00 -38.19 -12.70
CA ARG A 32 5.27 -38.57 -12.07
C ARG A 32 6.48 -38.08 -12.85
N ALA A 33 6.45 -38.17 -14.18
CA ALA A 33 7.52 -37.64 -15.02
C ALA A 33 7.57 -36.10 -14.95
N ALA A 34 6.42 -35.43 -14.92
CA ALA A 34 6.36 -33.97 -14.78
C ALA A 34 6.90 -33.51 -13.41
N ALA A 35 6.54 -34.21 -12.34
CA ALA A 35 7.05 -33.96 -10.99
C ALA A 35 8.58 -34.07 -10.94
N LYS A 36 9.16 -35.10 -11.57
CA LYS A 36 10.62 -35.29 -11.66
C LYS A 36 11.30 -34.22 -12.51
N ALA A 37 10.72 -33.87 -13.66
CA ALA A 37 11.28 -32.89 -14.59
C ALA A 37 11.36 -31.47 -13.98
N TYR A 38 10.34 -31.06 -13.22
CA TYR A 38 10.27 -29.73 -12.62
C TYR A 38 10.69 -29.69 -11.14
N ASN A 39 11.19 -30.80 -10.59
CA ASN A 39 11.61 -30.95 -9.20
C ASN A 39 10.53 -30.51 -8.19
N VAL A 40 9.33 -31.06 -8.34
CA VAL A 40 8.14 -30.80 -7.51
C VAL A 40 7.67 -32.12 -6.87
N PRO A 41 7.18 -32.12 -5.62
CA PRO A 41 6.58 -33.32 -5.03
C PRO A 41 5.38 -33.81 -5.84
N GLU A 42 5.33 -35.13 -6.11
CA GLU A 42 4.27 -35.73 -6.93
C GLU A 42 2.88 -35.56 -6.30
N SER A 43 2.77 -35.69 -4.97
CA SER A 43 1.50 -35.52 -4.24
C SER A 43 0.93 -34.11 -4.43
N THR A 44 1.77 -33.09 -4.35
CA THR A 44 1.43 -31.70 -4.62
C THR A 44 0.97 -31.53 -6.07
N LEU A 45 1.74 -32.03 -7.04
CA LEU A 45 1.42 -31.89 -8.46
C LEU A 45 0.10 -32.57 -8.83
N ARG A 46 -0.19 -33.77 -8.29
CA ARG A 46 -1.48 -34.45 -8.48
C ARG A 46 -2.66 -33.60 -8.00
N GLY A 47 -2.51 -32.90 -6.88
CA GLY A 47 -3.52 -31.96 -6.39
C GLY A 47 -3.78 -30.82 -7.36
N HIS A 48 -2.71 -30.17 -7.85
CA HIS A 48 -2.84 -29.06 -8.79
C HIS A 48 -3.38 -29.48 -10.16
N VAL A 49 -3.04 -30.68 -10.65
CA VAL A 49 -3.64 -31.25 -11.88
C VAL A 49 -5.15 -31.44 -11.73
N LYS A 50 -5.62 -31.84 -10.54
CA LYS A 50 -7.05 -31.93 -10.20
C LYS A 50 -7.72 -30.56 -10.00
N GLY A 51 -6.98 -29.46 -10.06
CA GLY A 51 -7.50 -28.10 -9.91
C GLY A 51 -7.46 -27.55 -8.49
N LEU A 52 -6.69 -28.14 -7.56
CA LEU A 52 -6.49 -27.53 -6.25
C LEU A 52 -5.69 -26.21 -6.39
N PRO A 53 -6.23 -25.07 -5.88
CA PRO A 53 -5.49 -23.82 -5.84
C PRO A 53 -4.38 -23.86 -4.78
N ALA A 54 -3.40 -22.96 -4.90
CA ALA A 54 -2.33 -22.84 -3.92
C ALA A 54 -2.89 -22.43 -2.55
N ARG A 55 -2.21 -22.84 -1.47
CA ARG A 55 -2.68 -22.56 -0.09
C ARG A 55 -2.90 -21.08 0.18
N ARG A 56 -2.10 -20.21 -0.45
CA ARG A 56 -2.20 -18.74 -0.34
C ARG A 56 -3.52 -18.18 -0.91
N ASP A 57 -4.11 -18.88 -1.87
CA ASP A 57 -5.33 -18.46 -2.58
C ASP A 57 -6.59 -19.11 -1.96
N ILE A 58 -6.41 -20.06 -1.04
CA ILE A 58 -7.50 -20.74 -0.33
C ILE A 58 -7.92 -19.91 0.89
N VAL A 59 -9.21 -19.59 0.96
CA VAL A 59 -9.81 -19.01 2.15
C VAL A 59 -9.85 -20.08 3.25
N PRO A 60 -9.25 -19.84 4.43
CA PRO A 60 -9.30 -20.81 5.52
C PRO A 60 -10.72 -20.89 6.12
N THR A 61 -11.15 -22.10 6.48
CA THR A 61 -12.47 -22.36 7.09
C THR A 61 -12.66 -21.63 8.42
N THR A 62 -11.57 -21.26 9.07
CA THR A 62 -11.57 -20.50 10.34
C THR A 62 -11.74 -18.99 10.14
N ARG A 63 -11.89 -18.50 8.91
CA ARG A 63 -12.13 -17.07 8.63
C ARG A 63 -13.53 -16.69 9.12
N LYS A 64 -13.59 -15.86 10.17
CA LYS A 64 -14.85 -15.42 10.80
C LYS A 64 -15.51 -14.24 10.08
N ARG A 65 -14.75 -13.53 9.25
CA ARG A 65 -15.17 -12.26 8.65
C ARG A 65 -15.33 -12.41 7.16
N THR A 66 -16.36 -11.76 6.62
CA THR A 66 -16.57 -11.73 5.18
C THR A 66 -15.57 -10.78 4.52
N THR A 67 -15.30 -10.98 3.22
CA THR A 67 -14.41 -10.08 2.46
C THR A 67 -14.91 -8.62 2.49
N ILE A 68 -16.22 -8.43 2.54
CA ILE A 68 -16.86 -7.10 2.61
C ILE A 68 -16.58 -6.44 3.96
N GLU A 69 -16.72 -7.17 5.07
CA GLU A 69 -16.41 -6.65 6.40
C GLU A 69 -14.94 -6.29 6.57
N GLU A 70 -14.05 -7.07 5.97
CA GLU A 70 -12.63 -6.76 5.98
C GLU A 70 -12.33 -5.51 5.14
N SER A 71 -12.93 -5.36 3.96
CA SER A 71 -12.73 -4.17 3.12
C SER A 71 -13.27 -2.90 3.76
N THR A 72 -14.46 -2.95 4.37
CA THR A 72 -15.05 -1.79 5.04
C THR A 72 -14.21 -1.34 6.24
N LEU A 73 -13.63 -2.28 6.99
CA LEU A 73 -12.70 -1.90 8.05
C LEU A 73 -11.40 -1.33 7.53
N VAL A 74 -10.82 -1.90 6.47
CA VAL A 74 -9.58 -1.35 5.88
C VAL A 74 -9.82 0.08 5.41
N GLU A 75 -10.95 0.33 4.75
CA GLU A 75 -11.37 1.67 4.33
C GLU A 75 -11.59 2.61 5.52
N TRP A 76 -12.31 2.17 6.55
CA TRP A 76 -12.58 2.97 7.75
C TRP A 76 -11.28 3.34 8.49
N VAL A 77 -10.39 2.37 8.68
CA VAL A 77 -9.07 2.56 9.27
C VAL A 77 -8.23 3.52 8.43
N GLY A 78 -8.23 3.34 7.10
CA GLY A 78 -7.56 4.25 6.17
C GLY A 78 -8.09 5.69 6.26
N THR A 79 -9.41 5.85 6.40
CA THR A 79 -10.08 7.14 6.57
C THR A 79 -9.64 7.81 7.87
N ILE A 80 -9.61 7.09 9.01
CA ILE A 80 -9.16 7.63 10.29
C ILE A 80 -7.70 8.11 10.22
N TYR A 81 -6.80 7.29 9.67
CA TYR A 81 -5.39 7.67 9.54
C TYR A 81 -5.15 8.77 8.49
N GLY A 82 -5.98 8.84 7.45
CA GLY A 82 -5.97 9.91 6.46
C GLY A 82 -6.45 11.25 7.03
N LEU A 83 -7.56 11.24 7.78
CA LEU A 83 -8.09 12.41 8.49
C LEU A 83 -7.15 12.89 9.59
N ALA A 84 -6.47 11.99 10.29
CA ALA A 84 -5.44 12.36 11.28
C ALA A 84 -4.23 13.07 10.64
N ARG A 85 -3.85 12.69 9.40
CA ARG A 85 -2.82 13.40 8.62
C ARG A 85 -3.31 14.75 8.08
N ALA A 86 -4.57 14.83 7.66
CA ALA A 86 -5.18 16.08 7.23
C ALA A 86 -5.36 17.06 8.40
N SER A 87 -5.69 16.59 9.60
CA SER A 87 -5.84 17.44 10.79
C SER A 87 -4.50 17.93 11.34
N THR A 88 -3.41 17.16 11.19
CA THR A 88 -2.05 17.64 11.51
C THR A 88 -1.54 18.68 10.51
N TYR A 89 -2.02 18.69 9.26
CA TYR A 89 -1.69 19.73 8.28
C TYR A 89 -2.68 20.93 8.32
N SER A 90 -3.92 20.72 8.76
CA SER A 90 -4.98 21.75 8.83
C SER A 90 -4.85 22.69 10.05
N ARG A 91 -3.90 22.44 10.96
CA ARG A 91 -3.43 23.46 11.93
C ARG A 91 -2.27 24.31 11.39
N CYS A 92 -2.13 24.38 10.06
CA CYS A 92 -1.44 25.47 9.38
C CYS A 92 -2.51 26.29 8.66
N CYS A 93 -2.73 27.49 9.18
CA CYS A 93 -3.81 28.41 8.86
C CYS A 93 -4.04 28.57 7.35
N THR A 94 -5.26 28.33 6.88
CA THR A 94 -5.76 28.98 5.66
C THR A 94 -6.61 30.17 6.06
N THR A 95 -5.99 31.34 6.21
CA THR A 95 -6.71 32.58 5.91
C THR A 95 -6.49 32.82 4.42
N ASN A 96 -7.56 32.68 3.64
CA ASN A 96 -7.67 33.05 2.22
C ASN A 96 -7.04 32.12 1.16
N GLY A 97 -7.18 30.81 1.32
CA GLY A 97 -7.32 29.89 0.16
C GLY A 97 -6.27 29.95 -0.96
N GLN A 98 -4.99 30.27 -0.67
CA GLN A 98 -3.93 30.21 -1.68
C GLN A 98 -2.75 29.37 -1.19
N PHE A 99 -2.53 28.23 -1.84
CA PHE A 99 -1.30 27.44 -1.71
C PHE A 99 -0.21 28.14 -2.55
N THR A 100 0.60 28.98 -1.91
CA THR A 100 1.81 29.47 -2.56
C THR A 100 2.90 28.41 -2.41
N THR A 101 3.19 27.73 -3.52
CA THR A 101 4.39 26.90 -3.61
C THR A 101 5.61 27.81 -3.47
N SER A 102 6.49 27.44 -2.55
CA SER A 102 7.85 27.96 -2.38
C SER A 102 8.00 29.40 -1.89
N LYS A 103 8.41 29.53 -0.62
CA LYS A 103 9.60 30.29 -0.22
C LYS A 103 10.01 29.89 1.20
N LYS A 104 11.27 29.48 1.35
CA LYS A 104 11.90 29.06 2.62
C LYS A 104 11.63 30.08 3.72
N ILE A 105 11.05 29.62 4.84
CA ILE A 105 10.92 30.41 6.07
C ILE A 105 12.32 30.57 6.70
N PRO A 106 12.79 31.79 6.99
CA PRO A 106 14.08 31.99 7.65
C PRO A 106 14.00 31.60 9.13
N LYS A 107 14.92 30.71 9.54
CA LYS A 107 15.07 30.21 10.92
C LYS A 107 15.77 31.24 11.81
N SER A 108 15.09 32.29 12.27
CA SER A 108 15.48 32.92 13.54
C SER A 108 14.33 33.74 14.11
N SER A 109 13.88 33.39 15.31
CA SER A 109 12.73 34.01 15.98
C SER A 109 12.98 35.44 16.47
N ARG A 110 14.16 36.00 16.23
CA ARG A 110 14.60 37.27 16.83
C ARG A 110 13.99 38.52 16.16
N ASN A 111 13.43 38.38 14.95
CA ASN A 111 12.92 39.51 14.16
C ASN A 111 11.40 39.47 13.88
N PHE A 112 10.67 38.47 14.40
CA PHE A 112 9.23 38.32 14.16
C PHE A 112 8.42 39.50 14.73
N ASN A 113 8.75 39.95 15.94
CA ASN A 113 8.07 41.09 16.57
C ASN A 113 8.38 42.43 15.87
N ARG A 114 9.59 42.58 15.29
CA ARG A 114 9.96 43.79 14.53
C ARG A 114 9.26 43.88 13.17
N TRP A 115 8.91 42.74 12.58
CA TRP A 115 8.15 42.67 11.33
C TRP A 115 6.65 42.93 11.57
N LEU A 116 6.09 42.44 12.67
CA LEU A 116 4.70 42.72 13.09
C LEU A 116 4.44 44.23 13.32
N GLU A 117 5.33 44.92 14.03
CA GLU A 117 5.21 46.36 14.32
C GLU A 117 5.21 47.25 13.04
N LEU A 118 6.06 46.90 12.06
CA LEU A 118 6.14 47.63 10.79
C LEU A 118 4.95 47.33 9.87
N GLY A 119 4.44 46.10 9.89
CA GLY A 119 3.27 45.70 9.11
C GLY A 119 1.98 46.37 9.59
N ILE A 120 1.75 46.38 10.91
CA ILE A 120 0.57 47.00 11.54
C ILE A 120 0.56 48.52 11.30
N SER A 121 1.73 49.19 11.35
CA SER A 121 1.84 50.63 11.08
C SER A 121 1.55 51.03 9.62
N SER A 122 1.74 50.13 8.65
CA SER A 122 1.40 50.40 7.25
C SER A 122 -0.09 50.26 6.98
N LEU A 123 -0.76 49.32 7.66
CA LEU A 123 -2.18 49.06 7.51
C LEU A 123 -3.02 50.18 8.15
N VAL A 124 -2.64 50.66 9.34
CA VAL A 124 -3.33 51.76 10.02
C VAL A 124 -3.21 53.09 9.26
N ARG A 125 -2.10 53.33 8.54
CA ARG A 125 -1.93 54.54 7.72
C ARG A 125 -2.72 54.54 6.41
N ASN A 126 -3.09 53.37 5.89
CA ASN A 126 -3.92 53.25 4.70
C ASN A 126 -5.42 53.30 5.03
N GLN A 127 -5.81 52.98 6.28
CA GLN A 127 -7.20 53.06 6.73
C GLN A 127 -7.68 54.48 7.06
N MET A 128 -6.78 55.47 7.20
CA MET A 128 -7.11 56.88 7.46
C MET A 128 -6.97 57.78 6.22
N ARG A 129 -6.87 57.20 5.02
CA ARG A 129 -6.72 57.93 3.75
C ARG A 129 -7.82 57.60 2.74
N GLU A 130 -9.01 57.28 3.24
CA GLU A 130 -10.31 57.32 2.57
C GLU A 130 -11.29 58.10 3.46
#